data_AF-A0A3M1Q1H5-F1
#
_entry.id   AF-A0A3M1Q1H5-F1
#
_cell.length_a   1.000
_cell.length_b   1.000
_cell.length_c   1.000
_cell.angle_alpha   90.00
_cell.angle_beta   90.00
_cell.angle_gamma   90.00
#
_symmetry.space_group_name_H-M   'P 1'
#
loop_
_entity.id
_entity.type
_entity.pdbx_description
1 polymer ?
#
loop_
_entity_poly.entity_id
_entity_poly.type
_entity_poly.pdbx_seq_one_letter_code
_entity_poly.pdbx_strand_id
1 'polypeptide(L)'
;MKNLVGVNLLEVFDGELLARLADDPVLLVNTLYAVCRPQAEERGISDETFGELLVGDAIEAAAAALVRGIADFFPKDRRTVLMRLWAATQKTRSEAIRMATAKLDSPLIDEAIKKAVQQSSDEIDRRLRSFGDSSGSSPESSASIPDP
;
A
#
# COMPACT_ATOMS: atom_id res chain seq x y z
N MET A 1 6.13 29.33 3.16
CA MET A 1 5.44 28.11 3.64
C MET A 1 4.36 27.59 2.68
N LYS A 2 3.60 28.40 1.94
CA LYS A 2 2.45 27.92 1.13
C LYS A 2 2.75 27.22 -0.21
N ASN A 3 3.96 27.30 -0.78
CA ASN A 3 4.18 26.97 -2.20
C ASN A 3 5.25 25.89 -2.51
N LEU A 4 5.60 25.01 -1.58
CA LEU A 4 6.55 23.93 -1.91
C LEU A 4 5.88 22.59 -2.27
N VAL A 5 4.70 22.30 -1.72
CA VAL A 5 4.01 21.01 -1.91
C VAL A 5 2.54 21.20 -2.33
N GLY A 6 2.09 22.45 -2.52
CA GLY A 6 0.68 22.74 -2.82
C GLY A 6 -0.28 22.38 -1.67
N VAL A 7 0.25 22.20 -0.45
CA VAL A 7 -0.52 21.82 0.74
C VAL A 7 -0.66 23.02 1.69
N ASN A 8 -1.89 23.30 2.09
CA ASN A 8 -2.17 24.26 3.15
C ASN A 8 -2.27 23.54 4.50
N LEU A 9 -1.18 23.56 5.28
CA LEU A 9 -1.13 22.92 6.62
C LEU A 9 -2.12 23.51 7.64
N LEU A 10 -2.85 24.58 7.32
CA LEU A 10 -3.89 25.13 8.18
C LEU A 10 -5.24 24.40 8.03
N GLU A 11 -5.41 23.59 6.99
CA GLU A 11 -6.62 22.79 6.71
C GLU A 11 -6.65 21.45 7.47
N VAL A 12 -5.72 21.23 8.40
CA VAL A 12 -5.66 19.99 9.22
C VAL A 12 -6.90 19.74 10.06
N PHE A 13 -7.73 20.76 10.30
CA PHE A 13 -8.99 20.63 11.04
C PHE A 13 -10.09 19.98 10.22
N ASP A 14 -9.96 19.95 8.89
CA ASP A 14 -10.94 19.31 8.00
C ASP A 14 -10.77 17.78 8.02
N GLY A 15 -9.73 17.26 8.70
CA GLY A 15 -9.44 15.83 8.87
C GLY A 15 -8.89 15.15 7.62
N GLU A 16 -9.31 15.59 6.44
CA GLU A 16 -8.87 15.06 5.14
C GLU A 16 -7.35 15.18 4.94
N LEU A 17 -6.77 16.34 5.29
CA LEU A 17 -5.32 16.52 5.19
C LEU A 17 -4.54 15.59 6.13
N LEU A 18 -5.05 15.34 7.34
CA LEU A 18 -4.41 14.41 8.28
C LEU A 18 -4.49 12.98 7.77
N ALA A 19 -5.63 12.58 7.18
CA ALA A 19 -5.78 11.27 6.56
C ALA A 19 -4.80 11.11 5.37
N ARG A 20 -4.72 12.11 4.49
CA ARG A 20 -3.79 12.11 3.36
C ARG A 20 -2.33 12.05 3.80
N LEU A 21 -1.91 12.83 4.80
CA LEU A 21 -0.54 12.77 5.34
C LEU A 21 -0.23 11.42 6.01
N ALA A 22 -1.25 10.72 6.51
CA ALA A 22 -1.09 9.41 7.12
C ALA A 22 -0.99 8.29 6.06
N ASP A 23 -1.77 8.38 4.96
CA ASP A 23 -1.90 7.31 3.96
C ASP A 23 -0.99 7.48 2.74
N ASP A 24 -0.51 8.70 2.45
CA ASP A 24 0.40 8.99 1.35
C ASP A 24 1.82 9.28 1.90
N PRO A 25 2.71 8.26 1.93
CA PRO A 25 4.07 8.43 2.43
C PRO A 25 4.90 9.40 1.57
N VAL A 26 4.62 9.53 0.28
CA VAL A 26 5.33 10.46 -0.61
C VAL A 26 4.95 11.89 -0.25
N LEU A 27 3.67 12.16 -0.06
CA LEU A 27 3.19 13.46 0.40
C LEU A 27 3.77 13.83 1.76
N LEU A 28 3.83 12.87 2.69
CA LEU A 28 4.40 13.06 4.01
C LEU A 28 5.89 13.42 3.93
N VAL A 29 6.69 12.64 3.20
CA VAL A 29 8.13 12.88 3.02
C VAL A 29 8.37 14.26 2.38
N ASN A 30 7.64 14.60 1.32
CA ASN A 30 7.75 15.90 0.66
C ASN A 30 7.39 17.05 1.60
N THR A 31 6.37 16.88 2.43
CA THR A 31 5.95 17.87 3.42
C THR A 31 7.01 18.04 4.51
N LEU A 32 7.54 16.94 5.03
CA LEU A 32 8.62 16.94 6.03
C LEU A 32 9.87 17.62 5.49
N TYR A 33 10.28 17.28 4.26
CA TYR A 33 11.42 17.90 3.61
C TYR A 33 11.19 19.40 3.42
N ALA A 34 10.01 19.82 2.94
CA ALA A 34 9.69 21.23 2.76
C ALA A 34 9.74 22.03 4.08
N VAL A 35 9.37 21.42 5.21
CA VAL A 35 9.46 22.03 6.55
C VAL A 35 10.92 22.10 7.03
N CYS A 36 11.69 21.03 6.81
CA CYS A 36 13.09 20.92 7.22
C CYS A 36 14.10 21.50 6.22
N ARG A 37 13.63 22.04 5.08
CA ARG A 37 14.48 22.44 3.96
C ARG A 37 15.61 23.38 4.36
N PRO A 38 15.40 24.45 5.15
CA PRO A 38 16.51 25.32 5.56
C PRO A 38 17.62 24.56 6.30
N GLN A 39 17.26 23.62 7.16
CA GLN A 39 18.23 22.81 7.91
C GLN A 39 18.85 21.70 7.05
N ALA A 40 18.09 21.15 6.10
CA ALA A 40 18.59 20.15 5.17
C ALA A 40 19.63 20.77 4.21
N GLU A 41 19.34 21.95 3.67
CA GLU A 41 20.25 22.71 2.81
C GLU A 41 21.54 23.10 3.55
N GLU A 42 21.45 23.57 4.80
CA GLU A 42 22.62 23.88 5.62
C GLU A 42 23.54 22.67 5.85
N ARG A 43 22.95 21.46 5.89
CA ARG A 43 23.67 20.20 6.11
C ARG A 43 24.02 19.45 4.83
N GLY A 44 23.69 20.01 3.66
CA GLY A 44 23.91 19.35 2.37
C GLY A 44 23.13 18.05 2.19
N ILE A 45 21.95 17.92 2.81
CA ILE A 45 21.07 16.76 2.70
C ILE A 45 20.09 17.01 1.55
N SER A 46 20.10 16.16 0.52
CA SER A 46 19.12 16.22 -0.57
C SER A 46 17.76 15.67 -0.13
N ASP A 47 16.71 15.90 -0.92
CA ASP A 47 15.39 15.32 -0.69
C ASP A 47 15.39 13.79 -0.80
N GLU A 48 16.18 13.21 -1.71
CA GLU A 48 16.32 11.75 -1.79
C GLU A 48 16.98 11.20 -0.53
N THR A 49 18.12 11.77 -0.11
CA THR A 49 18.81 11.36 1.13
C THR A 49 17.91 11.57 2.35
N PHE A 50 17.13 12.64 2.39
CA PHE A 50 16.17 12.88 3.47
C PHE A 50 15.08 11.79 3.51
N GLY A 51 14.55 11.40 2.36
CA GLY A 51 13.56 10.32 2.24
C GLY A 51 14.12 8.97 2.66
N GLU A 52 15.37 8.65 2.32
CA GLU A 52 16.05 7.41 2.73
C GLU A 52 16.20 7.29 4.25
N LEU A 53 16.25 8.41 4.98
CA LEU A 53 16.30 8.41 6.45
C LEU A 53 14.93 8.14 7.10
N LEU A 54 13.84 8.19 6.33
CA LEU A 54 12.47 8.02 6.82
C LEU A 54 11.93 6.60 6.57
N VAL A 55 12.70 5.59 6.97
CA VAL A 55 12.33 4.17 6.80
C VAL A 55 11.91 3.56 8.13
N GLY A 56 10.93 2.65 8.08
CA GLY A 56 10.41 1.97 9.26
C GLY A 56 9.77 2.95 10.25
N ASP A 57 10.04 2.78 11.54
CA ASP A 57 9.43 3.58 12.61
C ASP A 57 9.75 5.08 12.52
N ALA A 58 10.82 5.45 11.81
CA ALA A 58 11.22 6.84 11.64
C ALA A 58 10.15 7.68 10.94
N ILE A 59 9.43 7.12 9.96
CA ILE A 59 8.39 7.84 9.22
C ILE A 59 7.20 8.16 10.13
N GLU A 60 6.83 7.24 11.02
CA GLU A 60 5.73 7.42 11.96
C GLU A 60 6.09 8.46 13.03
N ALA A 61 7.31 8.39 13.56
CA ALA A 61 7.82 9.38 14.51
C ALA A 61 7.85 10.79 13.88
N ALA A 62 8.27 10.89 12.61
CA ALA A 62 8.29 12.14 11.87
C ALA A 62 6.88 12.70 11.62
N ALA A 63 5.91 11.85 11.25
CA ALA A 63 4.51 12.25 11.13
C ALA A 63 3.96 12.83 12.45
N ALA A 64 4.21 12.16 13.57
CA ALA A 64 3.79 12.63 14.89
C ALA A 64 4.49 13.95 15.29
N ALA A 65 5.74 14.15 14.91
CA ALA A 65 6.45 15.41 15.12
C ALA A 65 5.87 16.55 14.27
N LEU A 66 5.55 16.30 13.00
CA LEU A 66 4.93 17.27 12.10
C LEU A 66 3.58 17.74 12.64
N VAL A 67 2.70 16.82 13.04
CA VAL A 67 1.37 17.17 13.57
C VAL A 67 1.47 17.99 14.86
N ARG A 68 2.40 17.64 15.75
CA ARG A 68 2.67 18.44 16.96
C ARG A 68 3.15 19.85 16.62
N GLY A 69 4.10 19.97 15.69
CA GLY A 69 4.57 21.27 15.21
C GLY A 69 3.46 22.12 14.60
N ILE A 70 2.55 21.52 13.82
CA ILE A 70 1.38 22.21 13.30
C ILE A 70 0.45 22.66 14.43
N ALA A 71 0.20 21.80 15.42
CA ALA A 71 -0.66 22.09 16.55
C ALA A 71 -0.12 23.26 17.40
N ASP A 72 1.19 23.40 17.50
CA ASP A 72 1.83 24.47 18.27
C ASP A 72 1.62 25.87 17.68
N PHE A 73 1.29 25.97 16.40
CA PHE A 73 0.90 27.23 15.75
C PHE A 73 -0.46 27.76 16.24
N PHE A 74 -1.27 26.94 16.89
CA PHE A 74 -2.62 27.31 17.33
C PHE A 74 -2.70 27.59 18.84
N PRO A 75 -3.68 28.42 19.28
CA PRO A 75 -3.99 28.57 20.71
C PRO A 75 -4.34 27.25 21.39
N LYS A 76 -4.21 27.20 22.72
CA LYS A 76 -4.31 25.98 23.54
C LYS A 76 -5.53 25.11 23.22
N ASP A 77 -6.69 25.71 23.05
CA ASP A 77 -7.94 24.96 22.82
C ASP A 77 -7.92 24.25 21.47
N ARG A 78 -7.50 24.95 20.41
CA ARG A 78 -7.36 24.37 19.07
C ARG A 78 -6.25 23.32 19.00
N ARG A 79 -5.12 23.55 19.68
CA ARG A 79 -4.05 22.54 19.84
C ARG A 79 -4.60 21.26 20.45
N THR A 80 -5.40 21.39 21.52
CA THR A 80 -5.99 20.24 22.22
C THR A 80 -6.93 19.44 21.30
N VAL A 81 -7.76 20.13 20.52
CA VAL A 81 -8.65 19.48 19.55
C VAL A 81 -7.86 18.73 18.48
N LEU A 82 -6.85 19.36 17.88
CA LEU A 82 -6.04 18.75 16.83
C LEU A 82 -5.30 17.49 17.33
N MET A 83 -4.74 17.54 18.53
CA MET A 83 -4.06 16.38 19.12
C MET A 83 -5.03 15.23 19.43
N ARG A 84 -6.26 15.53 19.83
CA ARG A 84 -7.31 14.51 20.02
C ARG A 84 -7.75 13.90 18.69
N LEU A 85 -7.93 14.70 17.66
CA LEU A 85 -8.27 14.24 16.31
C LEU A 85 -7.19 13.29 15.78
N TRP A 86 -5.92 13.69 15.88
CA TRP A 86 -4.78 12.85 15.50
C TRP A 86 -4.76 11.51 16.24
N ALA A 87 -4.93 11.53 17.57
CA ALA A 87 -4.97 10.31 18.36
C ALA A 87 -6.13 9.38 17.96
N ALA A 88 -7.30 9.93 17.64
CA ALA A 88 -8.45 9.17 17.17
C ALA A 88 -8.21 8.54 15.78
N THR A 89 -7.57 9.27 14.86
CA THR A 89 -7.17 8.76 13.54
C THR A 89 -6.19 7.59 13.67
N GLN A 90 -5.14 7.74 14.49
CA GLN A 90 -4.16 6.67 14.72
C GLN A 90 -4.80 5.43 15.35
N LYS A 91 -5.66 5.63 16.37
CA LYS A 91 -6.38 4.51 17.00
C LYS A 91 -7.22 3.72 15.99
N THR A 92 -8.01 4.43 15.17
CA THR A 92 -8.85 3.82 14.14
C THR A 92 -8.01 3.02 13.15
N ARG A 93 -6.87 3.58 12.73
CA ARG A 93 -5.93 2.92 11.83
C ARG A 93 -5.35 1.64 12.43
N SER A 94 -4.87 1.69 13.68
CA SER A 94 -4.34 0.52 14.37
C SER A 94 -5.40 -0.58 14.51
N GLU A 95 -6.65 -0.20 14.80
CA GLU A 95 -7.76 -1.15 14.87
C GLU A 95 -8.06 -1.78 13.50
N ALA A 96 -8.04 -1.00 12.42
CA ALA A 96 -8.24 -1.50 11.05
C ALA A 96 -7.14 -2.48 10.63
N ILE A 97 -5.86 -2.13 10.89
CA ILE A 97 -4.72 -3.03 10.63
C ILE A 97 -4.89 -4.32 11.44
N ARG A 98 -5.20 -4.22 12.74
CA ARG A 98 -5.43 -5.40 13.59
C ARG A 98 -6.54 -6.29 13.04
N MET A 99 -7.65 -5.71 12.59
CA MET A 99 -8.75 -6.47 11.98
C MET A 99 -8.34 -7.13 10.67
N ALA A 100 -7.55 -6.44 9.83
CA ALA A 100 -7.03 -6.99 8.59
C ALA A 100 -6.06 -8.15 8.86
N THR A 101 -5.11 -7.99 9.78
CA THR A 101 -4.18 -9.05 10.21
C THR A 101 -4.94 -10.26 10.75
N ALA A 102 -5.91 -10.06 11.65
CA ALA A 102 -6.71 -11.17 12.18
C ALA A 102 -7.51 -11.92 11.09
N LYS A 103 -7.93 -11.23 10.02
CA LYS A 103 -8.55 -11.88 8.85
C LYS A 103 -7.55 -12.63 7.99
N LEU A 104 -6.33 -12.12 7.84
CA LEU A 104 -5.25 -12.80 7.10
C LEU A 104 -4.80 -14.07 7.82
N ASP A 105 -4.75 -14.05 9.14
CA ASP A 105 -4.40 -15.22 9.97
C ASP A 105 -5.56 -16.23 10.10
N SER A 106 -6.70 -15.97 9.44
CA SER A 106 -7.87 -16.84 9.50
C SER A 106 -7.65 -18.11 8.67
N PRO A 107 -8.07 -19.28 9.18
CA PRO A 107 -8.03 -20.54 8.42
C PRO A 107 -8.86 -20.49 7.12
N LEU A 108 -9.76 -19.50 6.98
CA LEU A 108 -10.50 -19.26 5.74
C LEU A 108 -9.59 -18.82 4.58
N ILE A 109 -8.55 -18.03 4.85
CA ILE A 109 -7.57 -17.60 3.83
C ILE A 109 -6.73 -18.80 3.41
N ASP A 110 -6.27 -19.61 4.37
CA ASP A 110 -5.52 -20.84 4.09
C ASP A 110 -6.34 -21.82 3.23
N GLU A 111 -7.63 -21.98 3.54
CA GLU A 111 -8.52 -22.84 2.76
C GLU A 111 -8.75 -22.28 1.35
N ALA A 112 -8.91 -20.95 1.21
CA ALA A 112 -9.05 -20.30 -0.09
C ALA A 112 -7.79 -20.47 -0.96
N ILE A 113 -6.60 -20.30 -0.37
CA ILE A 113 -5.31 -20.52 -1.05
C ILE A 113 -5.21 -21.98 -1.49
N LYS A 114 -5.50 -22.95 -0.61
CA LYS A 114 -5.48 -24.39 -0.94
C LYS A 114 -6.41 -24.71 -2.11
N LYS A 115 -7.64 -24.18 -2.11
CA LYS A 115 -8.60 -24.37 -3.22
C LYS A 115 -8.08 -23.78 -4.53
N ALA A 116 -7.52 -22.57 -4.50
CA ALA A 116 -6.97 -21.91 -5.69
C ALA A 116 -5.78 -22.68 -6.29
N VAL A 117 -4.90 -23.21 -5.43
CA VAL A 117 -3.78 -24.07 -5.86
C VAL A 117 -4.31 -25.36 -6.49
N GLN A 118 -5.25 -26.06 -5.84
CA GLN A 118 -5.82 -27.29 -6.37
C GLN A 118 -6.49 -27.09 -7.73
N GLN A 119 -7.30 -26.03 -7.87
CA GLN A 119 -7.95 -25.70 -9.15
C GLN A 119 -6.92 -25.44 -10.26
N SER A 120 -5.82 -24.77 -9.95
CA SER A 120 -4.75 -24.52 -10.91
C SER A 120 -4.04 -25.81 -11.31
N SER A 121 -3.75 -26.70 -10.35
CA SER A 121 -3.18 -28.02 -10.62
C SER A 121 -4.09 -28.87 -11.51
N ASP A 122 -5.40 -28.94 -11.20
CA ASP A 122 -6.37 -29.69 -11.97
C ASP A 122 -6.48 -29.16 -13.42
N GLU A 123 -6.36 -27.84 -13.61
CA GLU A 123 -6.36 -27.24 -14.94
C GLU A 123 -5.09 -27.57 -15.74
N ILE A 124 -3.91 -27.54 -15.10
CA ILE A 124 -2.65 -27.97 -15.72
C ILE A 124 -2.76 -29.43 -16.18
N ASP A 125 -3.26 -30.32 -15.30
CA ASP A 125 -3.43 -31.73 -15.62
C ASP A 125 -4.41 -31.96 -16.77
N ARG A 126 -5.51 -31.19 -16.82
CA ARG A 126 -6.49 -31.25 -17.92
C ARG A 126 -5.86 -30.86 -19.25
N ARG A 127 -5.05 -29.80 -19.28
CA ARG A 127 -4.35 -29.36 -20.50
C ARG A 127 -3.32 -30.39 -20.95
N LEU A 128 -2.54 -30.96 -20.03
CA LEU A 128 -1.56 -32.01 -20.35
C LEU A 128 -2.23 -33.23 -20.99
N ARG A 129 -3.40 -33.65 -20.48
CA ARG A 129 -4.18 -34.76 -21.07
C ARG A 129 -4.69 -34.44 -22.47
N SER A 130 -5.22 -33.23 -22.70
CA SER A 130 -5.71 -32.85 -24.03
C SER A 130 -4.62 -32.79 -25.10
N PHE A 131 -3.36 -32.52 -24.71
CA PHE A 131 -2.22 -32.60 -25.63
C PHE A 131 -1.84 -34.05 -25.98
N GLY A 132 -2.04 -35.01 -25.07
CA GLY A 132 -1.74 -36.43 -25.29
C GLY A 132 -2.73 -37.13 -26.24
N ASP A 133 -4.01 -36.73 -26.24
CA ASP A 133 -5.04 -37.36 -27.07
C ASP A 133 -5.08 -36.86 -28.52
N SER A 134 -4.37 -35.76 -28.85
CA SER A 134 -4.42 -35.14 -30.19
C SER A 134 -3.48 -35.76 -31.23
N SER A 135 -2.78 -36.86 -30.92
CA SER A 135 -1.83 -37.52 -31.85
C SER A 135 -2.36 -38.80 -32.54
N GLY A 136 -3.65 -39.14 -32.42
CA GLY A 136 -4.14 -40.49 -32.77
C GLY A 136 -5.19 -40.66 -33.87
N SER A 137 -5.61 -39.64 -34.62
CA SER A 137 -6.65 -39.84 -35.66
C SER A 137 -6.34 -39.12 -36.97
N SER A 138 -5.50 -39.71 -37.81
CA SER A 138 -5.55 -39.51 -39.25
C SER A 138 -6.56 -40.50 -39.84
N PRO A 139 -7.53 -40.10 -40.68
CA PRO A 139 -8.42 -41.04 -41.32
C PRO A 139 -7.65 -41.84 -42.39
N GLU A 140 -7.66 -43.16 -42.30
CA GLU A 140 -7.11 -44.05 -43.33
C GLU A 140 -7.88 -43.87 -44.65
N SER A 141 -7.18 -43.47 -45.71
CA SER A 141 -7.69 -43.44 -47.08
C SER A 141 -7.95 -44.86 -47.58
N SER A 142 -9.22 -45.21 -47.79
CA SER A 142 -9.62 -46.42 -48.51
C SER A 142 -9.27 -46.32 -50.00
N ALA A 143 -8.34 -47.16 -50.46
CA ALA A 143 -8.15 -47.47 -51.89
C ALA A 143 -8.42 -48.97 -52.10
N SER A 144 -9.58 -49.30 -52.67
CA SER A 144 -9.92 -50.65 -53.14
C SER A 144 -9.66 -50.75 -54.63
N ILE A 145 -8.75 -51.63 -55.04
CA ILE A 145 -8.64 -52.13 -56.41
C ILE A 145 -8.78 -53.65 -56.35
N PRO A 146 -9.73 -54.29 -57.05
CA PRO A 146 -9.73 -55.72 -57.27
C PRO A 146 -9.12 -56.07 -58.64
N ASP A 147 -8.12 -56.94 -58.63
CA ASP A 147 -7.65 -57.80 -59.74
C ASP A 147 -8.52 -59.08 -59.82
N PRO A 148 -8.53 -59.90 -60.90
CA PRO A 148 -7.45 -60.14 -61.87
C PRO A 148 -7.82 -60.07 -63.37
#